data_AF-A0A9D9T4X6-F1
#
_entry.id   AF-A0A9D9T4X6-F1
#
_cell.length_a   1.000
_cell.length_b   1.000
_cell.length_c   1.000
_cell.angle_alpha   90.00
_cell.angle_beta   90.00
_cell.angle_gamma   90.00
#
_symmetry.space_group_name_H-M   'P 1'
#
loop_
_entity.id
_entity.type
_entity.pdbx_description
1 polymer ?
#
loop_
_entity_poly.entity_id
_entity_poly.type
_entity_poly.pdbx_seq_one_letter_code
_entity_poly.pdbx_strand_id
1 'polypeptide(L)'
;LPIGFDTTQRYFQINDPFQYLISSVKKKELRRELRNRNDRNRNNRRNDDNNVVFVYQLASDLKSIKRMSLNSPNDTTSIEINYLSRDSIDTYLLPNEVSVVIKTPRNRIVIDLDYGSTSVNELQEILFTIPEGYETCGIKED
;
A
#
# COMPACT_ATOMS: atom_id res chain seq x y z
N LEU A 1 -18.27 -0.01 4.01
CA LEU A 1 -17.10 0.25 3.13
C LEU A 1 -16.31 -1.05 3.03
N PRO A 2 -15.67 -1.36 1.89
CA PRO A 2 -14.79 -2.51 1.78
C PRO A 2 -13.73 -2.50 2.90
N ILE A 3 -13.27 -3.68 3.31
CA ILE A 3 -12.14 -3.79 4.24
C ILE A 3 -10.95 -3.03 3.64
N GLY A 4 -10.36 -2.11 4.42
CA GLY A 4 -9.16 -1.36 4.04
C GLY A 4 -9.35 0.12 3.68
N PHE A 5 -10.57 0.65 3.68
CA PHE A 5 -10.79 2.09 3.58
C PHE A 5 -10.73 2.75 4.96
N ASP A 6 -9.83 3.73 5.13
CA ASP A 6 -9.85 4.64 6.28
C ASP A 6 -11.11 5.51 6.21
N THR A 7 -12.01 5.35 7.19
CA THR A 7 -13.28 6.09 7.27
C THR A 7 -13.11 7.55 7.64
N THR A 8 -11.95 7.94 8.16
CA THR A 8 -11.63 9.32 8.55
C THR A 8 -11.09 10.14 7.38
N GLN A 9 -10.64 9.49 6.31
CA GLN A 9 -10.05 10.12 5.15
C GLN A 9 -11.08 10.45 4.07
N ARG A 10 -10.93 11.64 3.46
CA ARG A 10 -11.71 12.01 2.28
C ARG A 10 -11.06 11.47 1.02
N TYR A 11 -11.81 10.69 0.25
CA TYR A 11 -11.38 10.16 -1.03
C TYR A 11 -11.94 10.94 -2.23
N PHE A 12 -11.24 10.86 -3.35
CA PHE A 12 -11.61 11.50 -4.61
C PHE A 12 -11.67 10.47 -5.73
N GLN A 13 -12.79 10.41 -6.44
CA GLN A 13 -12.92 9.59 -7.63
C GLN A 13 -12.09 10.17 -8.78
N ILE A 14 -11.38 9.31 -9.48
CA ILE A 14 -10.67 9.65 -10.72
C ILE A 14 -11.48 9.07 -11.88
N ASN A 15 -12.05 9.96 -12.69
CA ASN A 15 -12.79 9.53 -13.87
C ASN A 15 -11.83 8.88 -14.87
N ASP A 16 -12.03 7.58 -15.08
CA ASP A 16 -11.42 6.73 -16.09
C ASP A 16 -12.54 5.87 -16.71
N PRO A 17 -12.60 5.73 -18.05
CA PRO A 17 -13.71 5.04 -18.72
C PRO A 17 -13.68 3.52 -18.56
N PHE A 18 -12.54 2.93 -18.17
CA PHE A 18 -12.36 1.48 -18.11
C PHE A 18 -12.21 0.96 -16.68
N GLN A 19 -11.91 1.85 -15.72
CA GLN A 19 -11.55 1.47 -14.36
C GLN A 19 -12.19 2.38 -13.32
N TYR A 20 -12.58 1.79 -12.19
CA TYR A 20 -13.05 2.55 -11.03
C TYR A 20 -11.87 2.89 -10.12
N LEU A 21 -11.42 4.13 -10.21
CA LEU A 21 -10.25 4.62 -9.48
C LEU A 21 -10.64 5.64 -8.41
N ILE A 22 -10.06 5.48 -7.23
CA ILE A 22 -10.25 6.35 -6.08
C ILE A 22 -8.86 6.74 -5.55
N SER A 23 -8.67 7.98 -5.11
CA SER A 23 -7.39 8.44 -4.57
C SER A 23 -7.54 9.23 -3.27
N SER A 24 -6.49 9.21 -2.46
CA SER A 24 -6.36 10.04 -1.26
C SER A 24 -6.27 11.53 -1.56
N VAL A 25 -5.85 11.92 -2.78
CA VAL A 25 -5.64 13.31 -3.18
C VAL A 25 -6.50 13.70 -4.38
N LYS A 26 -6.72 14.99 -4.56
CA LYS A 26 -7.50 15.50 -5.70
C LYS A 26 -6.78 15.20 -7.02
N LYS A 27 -7.54 14.94 -8.09
CA LYS A 27 -7.01 14.67 -9.45
C LYS A 27 -5.97 15.69 -9.95
N LYS A 28 -6.17 16.99 -9.68
CA LYS A 28 -5.23 18.06 -10.06
C LYS A 28 -3.89 17.93 -9.33
N GLU A 29 -3.95 17.59 -8.05
CA GLU A 29 -2.78 17.39 -7.20
C GLU A 29 -2.05 16.09 -7.54
N LEU A 30 -2.78 15.00 -7.75
CA LEU A 30 -2.22 13.74 -8.27
C LEU A 30 -1.43 13.99 -9.56
N ARG A 31 -2.02 14.72 -10.53
CA ARG A 31 -1.33 15.06 -11.79
C ARG A 31 -0.08 15.90 -11.56
N ARG A 32 -0.11 16.83 -10.60
CA ARG A 32 1.05 17.66 -10.24
C ARG A 32 2.17 16.79 -9.66
N GLU A 33 1.85 15.94 -8.68
CA GLU A 33 2.85 15.09 -8.04
C GLU A 33 3.41 14.02 -8.98
N LEU A 34 2.61 13.50 -9.92
CA LEU A 34 3.10 12.57 -10.95
C LEU A 34 3.99 13.25 -12.00
N ARG A 35 3.70 14.51 -12.39
CA ARG A 35 4.48 15.27 -13.38
C ARG A 35 5.80 15.78 -12.84
N ASN A 36 5.84 16.16 -11.57
CA ASN A 36 7.01 16.78 -10.94
C ASN A 36 8.14 15.80 -10.60
N ARG A 37 8.10 14.54 -11.07
CA ARG A 37 9.19 13.56 -10.87
C ARG A 37 10.53 14.04 -11.45
N ASN A 38 10.53 14.95 -12.43
CA ASN A 38 11.72 15.37 -13.16
C ASN A 38 12.27 16.76 -12.78
N ASP A 39 11.53 17.59 -12.04
CA ASP A 39 11.93 18.97 -11.74
C ASP A 39 12.60 19.09 -10.35
N ARG A 40 13.94 19.12 -10.36
CA ARG A 40 14.81 19.25 -9.18
C ARG A 40 14.88 20.67 -8.60
N ASN A 41 14.14 21.64 -9.11
CA ASN A 41 14.16 23.02 -8.60
C ASN A 41 13.18 23.22 -7.43
N ARG A 42 13.58 22.71 -6.25
CA ARG A 42 12.86 22.75 -4.98
C ARG A 42 13.20 23.99 -4.11
N ASN A 43 12.94 25.20 -4.59
CA ASN A 43 13.22 26.39 -3.76
C ASN A 43 11.99 27.02 -3.08
N ASN A 44 10.80 26.40 -3.13
CA ASN A 44 9.60 26.99 -2.50
C ASN A 44 8.50 25.96 -2.12
N ARG A 45 8.85 24.82 -1.52
CA ARG A 45 7.84 23.93 -0.92
C ARG A 45 7.98 23.95 0.60
N ARG A 46 7.05 24.68 1.25
CA ARG A 46 6.80 24.61 2.69
C ARG A 46 6.53 23.15 3.08
N ASN A 47 7.31 22.63 4.03
CA ASN A 47 7.05 21.50 4.93
C ASN A 47 5.83 20.63 4.58
N ASP A 48 5.95 19.77 3.58
CA ASP A 48 4.98 18.69 3.35
C ASP A 48 5.77 17.46 2.89
N ASP A 49 6.72 17.08 3.74
CA ASP A 49 7.78 16.11 3.46
C ASP A 49 7.28 14.66 3.32
N ASN A 50 5.98 14.40 3.53
CA ASN A 50 5.40 13.06 3.58
C ASN A 50 4.09 12.92 2.79
N ASN A 51 3.95 13.56 1.62
CA ASN A 51 2.78 13.36 0.76
C ASN A 51 2.86 12.03 -0.01
N VAL A 52 2.58 10.95 0.70
CA VAL A 52 2.37 9.63 0.10
C VAL A 52 0.98 9.60 -0.53
N VAL A 53 0.93 9.34 -1.84
CA VAL A 53 -0.32 9.31 -2.59
C VAL A 53 -0.79 7.87 -2.75
N PHE A 54 -2.02 7.60 -2.30
CA PHE A 54 -2.70 6.33 -2.43
C PHE A 54 -3.68 6.40 -3.60
N VAL A 55 -3.66 5.38 -4.44
CA VAL A 55 -4.64 5.15 -5.50
C VAL A 55 -5.16 3.73 -5.36
N TYR A 56 -6.47 3.60 -5.29
CA TYR A 56 -7.19 2.35 -5.18
C TYR A 56 -7.95 2.10 -6.48
N GLN A 57 -7.82 0.90 -7.01
CA GLN A 57 -8.64 0.40 -8.09
C GLN A 57 -9.62 -0.62 -7.53
N LEU A 58 -10.91 -0.36 -7.72
CA LEU A 58 -11.95 -1.29 -7.33
C LEU A 58 -12.09 -2.43 -8.33
N ALA A 59 -12.55 -3.57 -7.86
CA ALA A 59 -13.02 -4.66 -8.71
C ALA A 59 -14.32 -4.25 -9.43
N SER A 60 -14.71 -5.03 -10.45
CA SER A 60 -15.91 -4.77 -11.25
C SER A 60 -17.21 -4.80 -10.45
N ASP A 61 -17.22 -5.51 -9.32
CA ASP A 61 -18.35 -5.57 -8.39
C ASP A 61 -18.46 -4.35 -7.47
N LEU A 62 -17.46 -3.47 -7.48
CA LEU A 62 -17.32 -2.29 -6.62
C LEU A 62 -17.28 -2.58 -5.11
N LYS A 63 -17.21 -3.85 -4.71
CA LYS A 63 -17.24 -4.29 -3.31
C LYS A 63 -15.86 -4.56 -2.75
N SER A 64 -14.87 -4.75 -3.62
CA SER A 64 -13.51 -5.10 -3.22
C SER A 64 -12.45 -4.26 -3.93
N ILE A 65 -11.27 -4.17 -3.31
CA ILE A 65 -10.09 -3.54 -3.91
C ILE A 65 -9.39 -4.59 -4.77
N LYS A 66 -9.20 -4.28 -6.05
CA LYS A 66 -8.43 -5.09 -6.99
C LYS A 66 -6.94 -4.79 -6.89
N ARG A 67 -6.61 -3.50 -6.77
CA ARG A 67 -5.22 -3.03 -6.70
C ARG A 67 -5.11 -1.77 -5.86
N MET A 68 -4.01 -1.66 -5.12
CA MET A 68 -3.59 -0.45 -4.45
C MET A 68 -2.23 -0.01 -4.98
N SER A 69 -2.06 1.29 -5.20
CA SER A 69 -0.80 1.88 -5.63
C SER A 69 -0.42 3.01 -4.70
N LEU A 70 0.76 2.89 -4.12
CA LEU A 70 1.42 3.89 -3.31
C LEU A 70 2.48 4.57 -4.15
N ASN A 71 2.49 5.89 -4.16
CA ASN A 71 3.58 6.66 -4.74
C ASN A 71 4.05 7.68 -3.73
N SER A 72 5.33 7.63 -3.38
CA SER A 72 6.00 8.70 -2.65
C SER A 72 6.80 9.52 -3.66
N PRO A 73 6.38 10.76 -3.97
CA PRO A 73 7.09 11.62 -4.92
C PRO A 73 8.48 12.00 -4.43
N ASN A 74 8.69 12.02 -3.10
CA ASN A 74 9.90 12.59 -2.50
C ASN A 74 11.12 11.68 -2.61
N ASP A 75 10.94 10.38 -2.42
CA ASP A 75 11.99 9.35 -2.50
C ASP A 75 11.92 8.56 -3.82
N THR A 76 10.97 8.90 -4.71
CA THR A 76 10.71 8.23 -5.99
C THR A 76 10.40 6.74 -5.85
N THR A 77 9.93 6.32 -4.68
CA THR A 77 9.47 4.95 -4.42
C THR A 77 8.02 4.79 -4.85
N SER A 78 7.73 3.65 -5.49
CA SER A 78 6.36 3.21 -5.78
C SER A 78 6.14 1.80 -5.28
N ILE A 79 4.98 1.57 -4.68
CA ILE A 79 4.54 0.25 -4.22
C ILE A 79 3.24 -0.07 -4.95
N GLU A 80 3.16 -1.24 -5.55
CA GLU A 80 1.93 -1.75 -6.16
C GLU A 80 1.54 -3.04 -5.45
N ILE A 81 0.32 -3.09 -4.94
CA ILE A 81 -0.26 -4.25 -4.27
C ILE A 81 -1.43 -4.73 -5.13
N ASN A 82 -1.31 -5.94 -5.66
CA ASN A 82 -2.30 -6.59 -6.51
C ASN A 82 -2.97 -7.72 -5.73
N TYR A 83 -4.28 -7.62 -5.52
CA TYR A 83 -5.08 -8.68 -4.92
C TYR A 83 -5.53 -9.61 -6.06
N LEU A 84 -4.84 -10.74 -6.23
CA LEU A 84 -4.98 -11.62 -7.39
C LEU A 84 -6.21 -12.52 -7.26
N SER A 85 -6.39 -13.11 -6.08
CA SER A 85 -7.52 -13.99 -5.76
C SER A 85 -8.07 -13.69 -4.37
N ARG A 86 -9.31 -14.12 -4.12
CA ARG A 86 -10.00 -13.93 -2.85
C ARG A 86 -10.82 -15.16 -2.53
N ASP A 87 -10.82 -15.53 -1.26
CA ASP A 87 -11.64 -16.62 -0.74
C ASP A 87 -12.73 -16.07 0.16
N SER A 88 -13.87 -16.76 0.15
CA SER A 88 -15.00 -16.46 1.03
C SER A 88 -14.90 -17.36 2.25
N ILE A 89 -14.72 -16.77 3.42
CA ILE A 89 -14.65 -17.47 4.70
C ILE A 89 -15.70 -16.85 5.62
N ASP A 90 -16.68 -17.66 6.01
CA ASP A 90 -17.92 -17.22 6.63
C ASP A 90 -18.63 -16.10 5.85
N THR A 91 -18.61 -14.88 6.39
CA THR A 91 -19.21 -13.67 5.78
C THR A 91 -18.17 -12.70 5.23
N TYR A 92 -16.88 -13.07 5.26
CA TYR A 92 -15.77 -12.24 4.86
C TYR A 92 -15.19 -12.67 3.52
N LEU A 93 -14.84 -11.69 2.70
CA LEU A 93 -14.12 -11.89 1.44
C LEU A 93 -12.67 -11.44 1.60
N LEU A 94 -11.77 -12.40 1.80
CA LEU A 94 -10.38 -12.14 2.15
C LEU A 94 -9.43 -12.43 0.99
N PRO A 95 -8.30 -11.72 0.86
CA PRO A 95 -7.28 -12.07 -0.12
C PRO A 95 -6.70 -13.47 0.14
N ASN A 96 -6.51 -14.25 -0.92
CA ASN A 96 -5.80 -15.52 -0.88
C ASN A 96 -4.41 -15.38 -1.53
N GLU A 97 -4.35 -14.76 -2.71
CA GLU A 97 -3.08 -14.44 -3.36
C GLU A 97 -2.89 -12.92 -3.49
N VAL A 98 -1.73 -12.43 -3.08
CA VAL A 98 -1.35 -11.01 -3.18
C VAL A 98 0.06 -10.86 -3.73
N SER A 99 0.23 -10.05 -4.76
CA SER A 99 1.56 -9.68 -5.28
C SER A 99 1.87 -8.22 -4.96
N VAL A 100 3.00 -8.01 -4.29
CA VAL A 100 3.51 -6.70 -3.90
C VAL A 100 4.78 -6.41 -4.69
N VAL A 101 4.78 -5.34 -5.46
CA VAL A 101 5.93 -4.87 -6.22
C VAL A 101 6.37 -3.52 -5.70
N ILE A 102 7.54 -3.46 -5.08
CA ILE A 102 8.17 -2.24 -4.59
C ILE A 102 9.26 -1.85 -5.58
N LYS A 103 9.17 -0.67 -6.17
CA LYS A 103 10.19 -0.09 -7.05
C LYS A 103 10.75 1.14 -6.37
N THR A 104 12.04 1.11 -6.08
CA THR A 104 12.84 2.28 -5.69
C THR A 104 13.72 2.69 -6.89
N PRO A 105 14.44 3.82 -6.84
CA PRO A 105 15.32 4.23 -7.93
C PRO A 105 16.43 3.23 -8.28
N ARG A 106 16.83 2.40 -7.31
CA ARG A 106 17.97 1.49 -7.45
C ARG A 106 17.58 0.02 -7.39
N ASN A 107 16.37 -0.30 -6.92
CA ASN A 107 16.00 -1.69 -6.66
C ASN A 107 14.53 -1.96 -7.01
N ARG A 108 14.25 -3.24 -7.26
CA ARG A 108 12.91 -3.77 -7.46
C ARG A 108 12.75 -5.01 -6.58
N ILE A 109 11.86 -4.90 -5.60
CA ILE A 109 11.50 -6.00 -4.71
C ILE A 109 10.13 -6.52 -5.14
N VAL A 110 10.00 -7.84 -5.21
CA VAL A 110 8.74 -8.53 -5.47
C VAL A 110 8.49 -9.46 -4.30
N ILE A 111 7.31 -9.37 -3.71
CA ILE A 111 6.85 -10.21 -2.61
C ILE A 111 5.53 -10.81 -3.07
N ASP A 112 5.48 -12.13 -3.17
CA ASP A 112 4.25 -12.86 -3.45
C ASP A 112 3.80 -13.53 -2.14
N LEU A 113 2.53 -13.33 -1.80
CA LEU A 113 1.90 -13.83 -0.59
C LEU A 113 0.79 -14.80 -1.01
N ASP A 114 0.85 -16.01 -0.46
CA ASP A 114 -0.12 -17.09 -0.66
C ASP A 114 -0.61 -17.52 0.73
N TYR A 115 -1.90 -17.33 1.00
CA TYR A 115 -2.51 -17.54 2.31
C TYR A 115 -3.23 -18.90 2.38
N GLY A 116 -2.49 -19.96 2.74
CA GLY A 116 -3.01 -21.33 2.71
C GLY A 116 -4.07 -21.70 3.77
N SER A 117 -4.00 -21.16 4.99
CA SER A 117 -4.94 -21.48 6.09
C SER A 117 -5.43 -20.20 6.74
N THR A 118 -6.45 -19.58 6.14
CA THR A 118 -7.06 -18.36 6.68
C THR A 118 -8.21 -18.72 7.63
N SER A 119 -8.19 -18.19 8.85
CA SER A 119 -9.32 -18.27 9.79
C SER A 119 -9.70 -16.90 10.31
N VAL A 120 -10.97 -16.74 10.70
CA VAL A 120 -11.55 -15.46 11.13
C VAL A 120 -12.25 -15.64 12.46
N ASN A 121 -12.08 -14.68 13.36
CA ASN A 121 -12.66 -14.70 14.71
C ASN A 121 -12.25 -15.90 15.58
N GLU A 122 -11.11 -16.52 15.28
CA GLU A 122 -10.50 -17.56 16.11
C GLU A 122 -9.43 -16.94 17.03
N LEU A 123 -9.46 -17.33 18.31
CA LEU A 123 -8.42 -16.93 19.26
C LEU A 123 -7.14 -17.69 18.93
N GLN A 124 -6.07 -16.96 18.60
CA GLN A 124 -4.74 -17.53 18.42
C GLN A 124 -3.87 -17.22 19.64
N GLU A 125 -3.33 -18.26 20.27
CA GLU A 125 -2.29 -18.11 21.29
C GLU A 125 -0.94 -17.91 20.60
N ILE A 126 -0.38 -16.70 20.71
CA ILE A 126 0.98 -16.44 20.26
C ILE A 126 1.93 -16.88 21.37
N LEU A 127 2.58 -18.03 21.16
CA LEU A 127 3.66 -18.50 22.03
C LEU A 127 4.92 -17.68 21.73
N PHE A 128 5.07 -16.52 22.38
CA PHE A 128 6.28 -15.72 22.30
C PHE A 128 7.16 -15.95 23.53
N THR A 129 8.38 -16.45 23.32
CA THR A 129 9.40 -16.52 24.37
C THR A 129 10.20 -15.23 24.35
N ILE A 130 10.05 -14.40 25.39
CA ILE A 130 10.91 -13.23 25.58
C ILE A 130 12.29 -13.75 25.99
N PRO A 131 13.36 -13.47 25.24
CA PRO A 131 14.72 -13.86 25.65
C PRO A 131 15.12 -13.13 26.93
N GLU A 132 15.95 -13.76 27.78
CA GLU A 132 16.39 -13.19 29.07
C GLU A 132 17.23 -11.90 28.92
N GLY A 133 17.75 -11.64 27.73
CA GLY A 133 18.46 -10.41 27.41
C GLY A 133 18.58 -10.20 25.90
N TYR A 134 18.74 -8.95 25.51
CA TYR A 134 19.09 -8.56 24.15
C TYR A 134 20.58 -8.21 24.12
N GLU A 135 21.33 -8.77 23.17
CA GLU A 135 22.72 -8.38 22.97
C GLU A 135 22.80 -6.97 22.36
N THR A 136 23.84 -6.22 22.72
CA THR A 136 24.15 -4.96 22.06
C THR A 136 24.74 -5.25 20.68
N CYS A 137 24.11 -4.73 19.63
CA CYS A 137 24.69 -4.77 18.28
C CYS A 137 25.98 -3.95 18.25
N GLY A 138 27.13 -4.62 18.35
CA GLY A 138 28.45 -4.01 18.22
C GLY A 138 28.90 -3.93 16.77
N ILE A 139 29.39 -2.76 16.36
CA ILE A 139 30.21 -2.63 15.15
C ILE A 139 31.54 -3.30 15.45
N LYS A 140 31.96 -4.27 14.63
CA LYS A 140 33.33 -4.79 14.67
C LYS A 140 34.26 -3.70 14.16
N GLU A 141 35.10 -3.16 15.03
CA GLU A 141 36.29 -2.42 14.60
C GLU A 141 37.39 -3.46 14.35
N ASP A 142 37.84 -3.54 13.09
CA ASP A 142 39.02 -4.30 12.65
C ASP A 142 40.32 -3.54 12.97
#